data_AF-A0A7C2US38-F1
#
_entry.id   AF-A0A7C2US38-F1
#
_cell.length_a   1.000
_cell.length_b   1.000
_cell.length_c   1.000
_cell.angle_alpha   90.00
_cell.angle_beta   90.00
_cell.angle_gamma   90.00
#
_symmetry.space_group_name_H-M   'P 1'
#
loop_
_entity.id
_entity.type
_entity.pdbx_description
1 polymer ?
#
loop_
_entity_poly.entity_id
_entity_poly.type
_entity_poly.pdbx_seq_one_letter_code
_entity_poly.pdbx_strand_id
1 'polypeptide(L)'
;PAALRAVDKGGVVVCGGIHMSDIPSFPYAILWGERVVRSVANLTREDGAAFFERIRPFTVQTHPTPFPLEQANEALQALRTGTIHGAAVLVL
;
A
#
# COMPACT_ATOMS: atom_id res chain seq x y z
N PRO A 1 -15.48 1.19 -11.00
CA PRO A 1 -14.37 0.69 -10.15
C PRO A 1 -14.88 -0.34 -9.13
N ALA A 2 -14.21 -1.49 -9.02
CA ALA A 2 -14.64 -2.59 -8.14
C ALA A 2 -14.66 -2.17 -6.66
N ALA A 3 -13.59 -1.52 -6.19
CA ALA A 3 -13.48 -1.06 -4.80
C ALA A 3 -14.64 -0.13 -4.38
N LEU A 4 -15.05 0.82 -5.23
CA LEU A 4 -16.17 1.72 -4.91
C LEU A 4 -17.52 1.02 -4.82
N ARG A 5 -17.72 -0.08 -5.58
CA ARG A 5 -18.95 -0.87 -5.49
C ARG A 5 -18.97 -1.77 -4.27
N ALA A 6 -17.79 -2.10 -3.74
CA ALA A 6 -17.62 -2.97 -2.57
C ALA A 6 -17.75 -2.22 -1.23
N VAL A 7 -17.81 -0.88 -1.25
CA VAL A 7 -18.04 -0.08 -0.04
C VAL A 7 -19.50 0.34 0.08
N ASP A 8 -19.97 0.40 1.32
CA ASP A 8 -21.28 0.96 1.66
C ASP A 8 -21.37 2.45 1.30
N LYS A 9 -22.58 3.00 1.38
CA LYS A 9 -22.78 4.46 1.31
C LYS A 9 -21.96 5.13 2.42
N GLY A 10 -21.30 6.24 2.11
CA GLY A 10 -20.33 6.91 2.99
C GLY A 10 -18.94 6.28 2.99
N GLY A 11 -18.72 5.16 2.32
CA GLY A 11 -17.44 4.45 2.30
C GLY A 11 -16.33 5.17 1.51
N VAL A 12 -15.08 4.91 1.90
CA VAL A 12 -13.90 5.57 1.33
C VAL A 12 -12.99 4.55 0.65
N VAL A 13 -12.66 4.81 -0.62
CA VAL A 13 -11.61 4.10 -1.35
C VAL A 13 -10.37 4.98 -1.39
N VAL A 14 -9.27 4.47 -0.81
CA VAL A 14 -7.97 5.16 -0.78
C VAL A 14 -7.02 4.51 -1.79
N CYS A 15 -6.57 5.28 -2.77
CA CYS A 15 -5.55 4.87 -3.73
C CYS A 15 -4.15 5.08 -3.12
N GLY A 16 -3.43 3.98 -2.87
CA GLY A 16 -2.08 4.00 -2.25
C GLY A 16 -0.90 3.85 -3.22
N GLY A 17 -1.16 3.77 -4.53
CA GLY A 17 -0.09 3.68 -5.53
C GLY A 17 0.55 5.04 -5.82
N ILE A 18 1.88 5.12 -5.78
CA ILE A 18 2.64 6.34 -6.16
C ILE A 18 2.79 6.51 -7.68
N HIS A 19 2.66 5.40 -8.42
CA HIS A 19 2.56 5.36 -9.87
C HIS A 19 1.37 4.45 -10.21
N MET A 20 0.37 5.00 -10.88
CA MET A 20 -0.83 4.26 -11.30
C MET A 20 -1.18 4.67 -12.73
N SER A 21 -1.95 3.82 -13.41
CA SER A 21 -2.69 4.25 -14.60
C SER A 21 -3.71 5.32 -14.24
N ASP A 22 -4.23 6.01 -15.26
CA ASP A 22 -5.35 6.93 -15.11
C ASP A 22 -6.56 6.24 -14.44
N ILE A 23 -7.34 7.02 -13.69
CA ILE A 23 -8.61 6.57 -13.16
C ILE A 23 -9.59 6.49 -14.34
N PRO A 24 -10.09 5.30 -14.71
CA PRO A 24 -11.02 5.18 -15.83
C PRO A 24 -12.35 5.84 -15.50
N SER A 25 -13.10 6.25 -16.53
CA SER A 25 -14.46 6.77 -16.34
C SER A 25 -15.38 5.72 -15.74
N PHE A 26 -16.38 6.17 -14.96
CA PHE A 26 -17.39 5.29 -14.40
C PHE A 26 -18.71 6.04 -14.15
N PRO A 27 -19.86 5.33 -14.12
CA PRO A 27 -21.15 5.95 -13.82
C PRO A 27 -21.18 6.65 -12.46
N TYR A 28 -21.71 7.87 -12.40
CA TYR A 28 -21.85 8.64 -11.16
C TYR A 28 -22.64 7.89 -10.06
N ALA A 29 -23.59 7.02 -10.43
CA ALA A 29 -24.33 6.18 -9.49
C ALA A 29 -23.42 5.30 -8.60
N ILE A 30 -22.19 5.01 -9.03
CA ILE A 30 -21.19 4.29 -8.24
C ILE A 30 -20.58 5.19 -7.15
N LEU A 31 -20.50 6.50 -7.37
CA LEU A 31 -20.03 7.49 -6.38
C LEU A 31 -21.16 8.01 -5.48
N TRP A 32 -22.40 8.04 -5.99
CA TRP A 32 -23.56 8.52 -5.27
C TRP A 32 -23.79 7.76 -3.95
N GLY A 33 -24.33 8.47 -2.94
CA GLY A 33 -24.45 7.98 -1.57
C GLY A 33 -23.20 8.28 -0.74
N GLU A 34 -22.60 9.46 -0.93
CA GLU A 34 -21.51 9.99 -0.10
C GLU A 34 -20.22 9.15 -0.10
N ARG A 35 -19.99 8.33 -1.13
CA ARG A 35 -18.72 7.60 -1.26
C ARG A 35 -17.60 8.55 -1.65
N VAL A 36 -16.37 8.21 -1.25
CA VAL A 36 -15.17 9.03 -1.50
C VAL A 36 -14.13 8.21 -2.24
N VAL A 37 -13.51 8.82 -3.25
CA VAL A 37 -12.24 8.37 -3.83
C VAL A 37 -11.17 9.38 -3.44
N ARG A 38 -10.07 8.94 -2.85
CA ARG A 38 -8.95 9.82 -2.49
C ARG A 38 -7.61 9.15 -2.73
N SER A 39 -6.59 9.96 -2.98
CA SER A 39 -5.21 9.52 -2.87
C SER A 39 -4.73 9.65 -1.42
N VAL A 40 -3.61 8.99 -1.13
CA VAL A 40 -2.79 9.23 0.05
C VAL A 40 -1.34 9.31 -0.39
N ALA A 41 -0.59 10.23 0.18
CA ALA A 41 0.82 10.40 -0.09
C ALA A 41 1.51 10.89 1.18
N ASN A 42 2.73 10.39 1.41
CA ASN A 42 3.58 10.70 2.54
C ASN A 42 2.95 10.36 3.91
N LEU A 43 3.81 10.10 4.89
CA LEU A 43 3.44 9.92 6.28
C LEU A 43 4.40 10.77 7.11
N THR A 44 3.89 11.42 8.15
CA THR A 44 4.75 12.10 9.11
C THR A 44 5.48 11.06 9.97
N ARG A 45 6.53 11.50 10.66
CA ARG A 45 7.20 10.63 11.64
C ARG A 45 6.25 10.25 12.77
N GLU A 46 5.38 11.19 13.15
CA GLU A 46 4.35 11.04 14.15
C GLU A 46 3.32 9.98 13.74
N ASP A 47 2.91 9.94 12.47
CA ASP A 47 2.04 8.88 11.93
C ASP A 47 2.68 7.50 12.07
N GLY A 48 3.99 7.40 11.78
CA GLY A 48 4.75 6.15 11.92
C GLY A 48 4.80 5.67 13.37
N ALA A 49 5.12 6.56 14.31
CA ALA A 49 5.10 6.22 15.74
C ALA A 49 3.70 5.79 16.20
N ALA A 50 2.66 6.54 15.83
CA ALA A 50 1.28 6.23 16.18
C ALA A 50 0.81 4.89 15.59
N PHE A 51 1.26 4.53 14.39
CA PHE A 51 0.98 3.22 13.80
C PHE A 51 1.56 2.09 14.66
N PHE A 52 2.85 2.16 15.01
CA PHE A 52 3.51 1.13 15.81
C PHE A 52 2.88 0.96 17.19
N GLU A 53 2.50 2.06 17.85
CA GLU A 53 1.78 1.99 19.13
C GLU A 53 0.41 1.29 19.00
N ARG A 54 -0.33 1.57 17.92
CA ARG A 54 -1.66 0.97 17.68
C ARG A 54 -1.60 -0.51 17.36
N ILE A 55 -0.55 -0.97 16.67
CA ILE A 55 -0.46 -2.36 16.24
C ILE A 55 0.07 -3.32 17.32
N ARG A 56 0.59 -2.82 18.45
CA ARG A 56 1.17 -3.65 19.54
C ARG A 56 0.29 -4.82 19.99
N PRO A 57 -1.04 -4.69 20.13
CA PRO A 57 -1.89 -5.80 20.57
C PRO A 57 -2.11 -6.88 19.50
N PHE A 58 -1.71 -6.61 18.24
CA PHE A 58 -1.97 -7.47 17.10
C PHE A 58 -0.67 -8.15 16.64
N THR A 59 -0.78 -9.40 16.21
CA THR A 59 0.33 -10.09 15.55
C THR A 59 0.37 -9.67 14.08
N VAL A 60 1.30 -8.78 13.74
CA VAL A 60 1.60 -8.42 12.34
C VAL A 60 2.70 -9.35 11.82
N GLN A 61 2.36 -10.19 10.83
CA GLN A 61 3.31 -11.05 10.13
C GLN A 61 3.81 -10.33 8.88
N THR A 62 5.12 -10.18 8.77
CA THR A 62 5.79 -9.65 7.59
C THR A 62 6.53 -10.78 6.86
N HIS A 63 6.73 -10.62 5.55
CA HIS A 63 7.49 -11.57 4.73
C HIS A 63 8.73 -10.88 4.17
N PRO A 64 9.76 -10.61 5.00
CA PRO A 64 11.01 -10.05 4.52
C PRO A 64 11.84 -11.13 3.82
N THR A 65 12.45 -10.78 2.70
CA THR A 65 13.52 -11.55 2.06
C THR A 65 14.84 -10.85 2.35
N PRO A 66 15.71 -11.42 3.21
CA PRO A 66 16.97 -10.80 3.56
C PRO A 66 17.98 -10.93 2.40
N PHE A 67 18.74 -9.87 2.16
CA PHE A 67 19.87 -9.85 1.24
C PHE A 67 21.07 -9.23 1.98
N PRO A 68 22.26 -9.85 1.97
CA PRO A 68 23.47 -9.16 2.40
C PRO A 68 23.63 -7.83 1.66
N LEU A 69 24.18 -6.81 2.32
CA LEU A 69 24.39 -5.50 1.72
C LEU A 69 25.20 -5.58 0.42
N GLU A 70 26.19 -6.50 0.35
CA GLU A 70 27.00 -6.75 -0.83
C GLU A 70 26.17 -7.23 -2.03
N GLN A 71 25.00 -7.81 -1.78
CA GLN A 71 24.07 -8.33 -2.78
C GLN A 71 22.92 -7.35 -3.10
N ALA A 72 23.11 -6.05 -2.84
CA ALA A 72 22.08 -5.04 -3.10
C ALA A 72 21.63 -5.00 -4.57
N ASN A 73 22.52 -5.31 -5.52
CA ASN A 73 22.15 -5.33 -6.94
C ASN A 73 21.23 -6.52 -7.27
N GLU A 74 21.47 -7.67 -6.67
CA GLU A 74 20.63 -8.86 -6.77
C GLU A 74 19.25 -8.58 -6.17
N ALA A 75 19.17 -7.94 -5.00
CA ALA A 75 17.91 -7.50 -4.40
C ALA A 75 17.12 -6.57 -5.33
N LEU A 76 17.78 -5.60 -5.98
CA LEU A 76 17.16 -4.70 -6.94
C LEU A 76 16.64 -5.43 -8.19
N GLN A 77 17.39 -6.40 -8.71
CA GLN A 77 16.95 -7.20 -9.85
C GLN A 77 15.76 -8.09 -9.50
N ALA A 78 15.78 -8.72 -8.33
CA ALA A 78 14.66 -9.51 -7.82
C ALA A 78 13.39 -8.64 -7.67
N LEU A 79 13.54 -7.42 -7.14
CA LEU A 79 12.44 -6.46 -7.04
C LEU A 79 11.86 -6.08 -8.41
N ARG A 80 12.73 -5.77 -9.39
CA ARG A 80 12.32 -5.38 -10.75
C ARG A 80 11.63 -6.49 -11.51
N THR A 81 12.08 -7.73 -11.32
CA THR A 81 11.52 -8.91 -11.98
C THR A 81 10.27 -9.45 -11.27
N GLY A 82 9.89 -8.86 -10.13
CA GLY A 82 8.68 -9.24 -9.39
C GLY A 82 8.80 -10.59 -8.68
N THR A 83 10.01 -11.06 -8.38
CA THR A 83 10.25 -12.36 -7.73
C THR A 83 10.21 -12.29 -6.20
N ILE A 84 10.06 -11.09 -5.64
CA ILE A 84 9.98 -10.87 -4.20
C ILE A 84 8.51 -10.89 -3.77
N HIS A 85 8.20 -11.73 -2.79
CA HIS A 85 6.95 -11.66 -2.03
C HIS A 85 7.20 -10.90 -0.73
N GLY A 86 6.52 -9.77 -0.52
CA GLY A 86 6.74 -8.90 0.64
C GLY A 86 7.82 -7.85 0.35
N ALA A 87 8.89 -7.81 1.17
CA ALA A 87 9.93 -6.78 1.07
C ALA A 87 11.33 -7.38 0.99
N ALA A 88 12.19 -6.85 0.11
CA ALA A 88 13.64 -7.05 0.19
C ALA A 88 14.19 -6.23 1.36
N VAL A 89 15.01 -6.85 2.21
CA VAL A 89 15.64 -6.19 3.36
C VAL A 89 17.14 -6.39 3.27
N LEU A 90 17.90 -5.29 3.20
CA LEU A 90 19.36 -5.35 3.28
C LEU A 90 19.77 -5.57 4.73
N VAL A 91 20.65 -6.56 4.93
CA VAL A 91 21.26 -6.88 6.23
C VAL A 91 22.76 -6.64 6.18
N LEU A 92 23.32 -6.21 7.31
CA LEU A 92 24.76 -5.97 7.50
C LEU A 92 25.47 -7.24 7.99
#